data_AF-A0A497NGV9-F1
#
_entry.id   AF-A0A497NGV9-F1
#
_cell.length_a   1.000
_cell.length_b   1.000
_cell.length_c   1.000
_cell.angle_alpha   90.00
_cell.angle_beta   90.00
_cell.angle_gamma   90.00
#
_symmetry.space_group_name_H-M   'P 1'
#
loop_
_entity.id
_entity.type
_entity.pdbx_description
1 polymer ?
#
loop_
_entity_poly.entity_id
_entity_poly.type
_entity_poly.pdbx_seq_one_letter_code
_entity_poly.pdbx_strand_id
1 'polypeptide(L)'
;MSDHEKVDAIIRRISVVRGIRWREARTTLHKYVCEGRCDWYKTKSRAVGFDRFDLTDEERRLAEEAIKEFMGDVDIEEAKWRIHRVLCPGHPRPYPGRTGG
;
A
#
# COMPACT_ATOMS: atom_id res chain seq x y z
N MET A 1 1.52 -13.52 12.62
CA MET A 1 0.59 -13.03 11.57
C MET A 1 1.30 -13.12 10.24
N SER A 2 0.64 -13.73 9.26
CA SER A 2 1.03 -13.70 7.84
C SER A 2 0.90 -12.29 7.26
N ASP A 3 1.52 -12.06 6.09
CA ASP A 3 1.38 -10.78 5.38
C ASP A 3 -0.08 -10.46 5.02
N HIS A 4 -0.91 -11.47 4.72
CA HIS A 4 -2.33 -11.26 4.45
C HIS A 4 -3.07 -10.74 5.70
N GLU A 5 -2.86 -11.38 6.85
CA GLU A 5 -3.48 -10.95 8.11
C GLU A 5 -3.02 -9.55 8.53
N LYS A 6 -1.73 -9.23 8.33
CA LYS A 6 -1.20 -7.89 8.60
C LYS A 6 -1.85 -6.85 7.68
N VAL A 7 -1.96 -7.15 6.38
CA VAL A 7 -2.61 -6.25 5.40
C VAL A 7 -4.08 -6.02 5.73
N ASP A 8 -4.83 -7.06 6.07
CA ASP A 8 -6.23 -6.93 6.46
C ASP A 8 -6.39 -6.07 7.73
N ALA A 9 -5.49 -6.22 8.70
CA ALA A 9 -5.47 -5.39 9.90
C ALA A 9 -5.20 -3.91 9.58
N ILE A 10 -4.24 -3.62 8.69
CA ILE A 10 -3.94 -2.25 8.23
C ILE A 10 -5.16 -1.64 7.52
N ILE A 11 -5.80 -2.37 6.60
CA ILE A 11 -6.99 -1.87 5.89
C ILE A 11 -8.13 -1.59 6.88
N ARG A 12 -8.34 -2.49 7.86
CA ARG A 12 -9.34 -2.32 8.90
C ARG A 12 -9.05 -1.08 9.75
N ARG A 13 -7.79 -0.84 10.12
CA ARG A 13 -7.37 0.33 10.88
C ARG A 13 -7.69 1.63 10.13
N ILE A 14 -7.34 1.71 8.85
CA ILE A 14 -7.64 2.87 7.98
C ILE A 14 -9.15 3.07 7.86
N SER A 15 -9.90 1.98 7.64
CA SER A 15 -11.37 2.00 7.51
C SER A 15 -12.05 2.55 8.78
N VAL A 16 -11.63 2.09 9.96
CA VAL A 16 -12.20 2.53 11.24
C VAL A 16 -11.88 4.00 11.53
N VAL A 17 -10.62 4.43 11.36
CA VAL A 17 -10.21 5.81 11.66
C VAL A 17 -10.94 6.82 10.78
N ARG A 18 -11.11 6.50 9.49
CA ARG A 18 -11.72 7.42 8.53
C ARG A 18 -13.24 7.26 8.40
N GLY A 19 -13.82 6.23 9.00
CA GLY A 19 -15.24 5.90 8.79
C GLY A 19 -15.57 5.55 7.33
N ILE A 20 -14.62 4.99 6.58
CA ILE A 20 -14.78 4.62 5.16
C ILE A 20 -14.93 3.12 4.98
N ARG A 21 -15.43 2.67 3.82
CA ARG A 21 -15.60 1.24 3.54
C ARG A 21 -14.25 0.56 3.35
N TRP A 22 -14.20 -0.75 3.60
CA TRP A 22 -13.00 -1.56 3.43
C TRP A 22 -12.39 -1.43 2.01
N ARG A 23 -13.21 -1.37 0.96
CA ARG A 23 -12.74 -1.19 -0.43
C ARG A 23 -12.05 0.16 -0.65
N GLU A 24 -12.54 1.22 -0.02
CA GLU A 24 -11.95 2.56 -0.08
C GLU A 24 -10.63 2.58 0.68
N ALA A 25 -10.62 2.05 1.91
CA ALA A 25 -9.40 1.90 2.71
C ALA A 25 -8.32 1.07 2.00
N ARG A 26 -8.71 -0.03 1.34
CA ARG A 26 -7.81 -0.84 0.51
C ARG A 26 -7.24 -0.04 -0.65
N THR A 27 -8.04 0.82 -1.28
CA THR A 27 -7.61 1.68 -2.38
C THR A 27 -6.62 2.74 -1.89
N THR A 28 -6.89 3.39 -0.75
CA THR A 28 -5.99 4.32 -0.07
C THR A 28 -4.64 3.65 0.24
N LEU A 29 -4.67 2.46 0.86
CA LEU A 29 -3.46 1.71 1.17
C LEU A 29 -2.69 1.34 -0.10
N HIS A 30 -3.39 0.85 -1.14
CA HIS A 30 -2.76 0.51 -2.41
C HIS A 30 -2.09 1.72 -3.06
N LYS A 31 -2.76 2.88 -3.13
CA LYS A 31 -2.18 4.14 -3.63
C LYS A 31 -0.88 4.47 -2.88
N TYR A 32 -0.89 4.37 -1.55
CA TYR A 32 0.26 4.71 -0.71
C TYR A 32 1.44 3.77 -0.94
N VAL A 33 1.23 2.45 -0.99
CA VAL A 33 2.34 1.48 -1.14
C VAL A 33 2.81 1.33 -2.59
N CYS A 34 1.93 1.58 -3.56
CA CYS A 34 2.24 1.46 -4.99
C CYS A 34 3.15 2.58 -5.46
N GLU A 35 2.81 3.85 -5.14
CA GLU A 35 3.52 5.06 -5.60
C GLU A 35 3.69 5.15 -7.14
N GLY A 36 2.96 4.33 -7.89
CA GLY A 36 3.09 4.16 -9.34
C GLY A 36 4.27 3.30 -9.80
N ARG A 37 4.88 2.51 -8.91
CA ARG A 37 6.03 1.65 -9.24
C ARG A 37 5.64 0.30 -9.86
N CYS A 38 4.38 -0.13 -9.76
CA CYS A 38 3.93 -1.40 -10.34
C CYS A 38 3.61 -1.31 -11.83
N ASP A 39 3.72 -2.44 -12.54
CA ASP A 39 3.58 -2.47 -14.00
C ASP A 39 2.15 -2.20 -14.47
N TRP A 40 1.15 -2.60 -13.68
CA TRP A 40 -0.23 -2.24 -13.96
C TRP A 40 -0.43 -0.73 -13.93
N TYR A 41 0.17 -0.04 -12.95
CA TYR A 41 0.10 1.42 -12.90
C TYR A 41 0.74 2.04 -14.15
N LYS A 42 1.94 1.61 -14.54
CA LYS A 42 2.64 2.13 -15.72
C LYS A 42 1.84 1.97 -17.01
N THR A 43 1.05 0.91 -17.13
CA THR A 43 0.39 0.52 -18.39
C THR A 43 -1.11 0.83 -18.45
N LYS A 44 -1.81 0.91 -17.31
CA LYS A 44 -3.27 1.01 -17.25
C LYS A 44 -3.82 2.14 -16.39
N SER A 45 -3.03 2.76 -15.49
CA SER A 45 -3.53 3.79 -14.53
C SER A 45 -4.29 4.94 -15.20
N ARG A 46 -3.74 5.48 -16.31
CA ARG A 46 -4.34 6.59 -17.07
C ARG A 46 -5.71 6.26 -17.67
N ALA A 47 -5.95 5.00 -18.03
CA ALA A 47 -7.20 4.57 -18.65
C ALA A 47 -8.36 4.45 -17.65
N VAL A 48 -8.06 4.35 -16.35
CA VAL A 48 -9.06 4.14 -15.29
C VAL A 48 -9.09 5.28 -14.26
N GLY A 49 -8.41 6.39 -14.53
CA GLY A 49 -8.37 7.56 -13.65
C GLY A 49 -7.72 7.30 -12.29
N PHE A 50 -6.82 6.33 -12.17
CA PHE A 50 -6.12 6.04 -10.91
C PHE A 50 -4.96 7.03 -10.73
N ASP A 51 -5.17 8.08 -9.93
CA ASP A 51 -4.15 9.07 -9.60
C ASP A 51 -3.44 8.72 -8.28
N ARG A 52 -2.11 8.61 -8.34
CA ARG A 52 -1.24 8.38 -7.17
C ARG A 52 -1.05 9.62 -6.29
N PHE A 53 -1.33 10.81 -6.81
CA PHE A 53 -1.21 12.08 -6.09
C PHE A 53 -2.50 12.44 -5.34
N ASP A 54 -3.58 11.73 -5.62
CA ASP A 54 -4.88 11.83 -4.94
C ASP A 54 -4.86 11.11 -3.58
N LEU A 55 -3.82 11.37 -2.79
CA LEU A 55 -3.73 11.05 -1.38
C LEU A 55 -3.42 12.33 -0.61
N THR A 56 -4.28 12.67 0.36
CA THR A 56 -4.03 13.78 1.28
C THR A 56 -2.87 13.45 2.22
N ASP A 57 -2.24 14.47 2.80
CA ASP A 57 -1.16 14.28 3.78
C ASP A 57 -1.63 13.48 5.00
N GLU A 58 -2.90 13.65 5.39
CA GLU A 58 -3.53 12.86 6.45
C GLU A 58 -3.65 11.38 6.06
N GLU A 59 -4.08 11.07 4.84
CA GLU A 59 -4.17 9.69 4.36
C GLU A 59 -2.80 9.01 4.29
N ARG A 60 -1.77 9.76 3.87
CA ARG A 60 -0.37 9.27 3.85
C ARG A 60 0.12 8.97 5.25
N ARG A 61 -0.08 9.90 6.18
CA ARG A 61 0.33 9.75 7.57
C ARG A 61 -0.37 8.56 8.23
N LEU A 62 -1.68 8.45 8.05
CA LEU A 62 -2.47 7.35 8.62
C LEU A 62 -2.04 5.98 8.06
N ALA A 63 -1.80 5.89 6.75
CA ALA A 63 -1.31 4.66 6.15
C ALA A 63 0.06 4.27 6.72
N GLU A 64 0.97 5.24 6.86
CA GLU A 64 2.29 5.01 7.42
C GLU A 64 2.25 4.59 8.89
N GLU A 65 1.45 5.26 9.71
CA GLU A 65 1.25 4.91 11.13
C GLU A 65 0.67 3.50 11.28
N ALA A 66 -0.35 3.15 10.48
CA ALA A 66 -0.93 1.82 10.49
C ALA A 66 0.08 0.75 10.02
N ILE A 67 0.91 1.06 9.03
CA ILE A 67 1.98 0.14 8.60
C ILE A 67 3.00 -0.06 9.71
N LYS A 68 3.44 1.00 10.38
CA LYS A 68 4.38 0.90 11.52
C LYS A 68 3.80 0.11 12.68
N GLU A 69 2.48 0.19 12.91
CA GLU A 69 1.78 -0.57 13.95
C GLU A 69 1.84 -2.09 13.70
N PHE A 70 1.62 -2.55 12.46
CA PHE A 70 1.49 -3.98 12.14
C PHE A 70 2.73 -4.61 11.46
N MET A 71 3.63 -3.79 10.92
CA MET A 71 4.85 -4.17 10.19
C MET A 71 6.09 -3.37 10.63
N GLY A 72 6.10 -2.85 11.86
CA GLY A 72 7.24 -2.11 12.41
C GLY A 72 8.51 -2.94 12.63
N ASP A 73 8.46 -4.25 12.37
CA ASP A 73 9.59 -5.17 12.40
C ASP A 73 10.51 -5.08 11.17
N VAL A 74 10.10 -4.37 10.12
CA VAL A 74 10.87 -4.17 8.88
C VAL A 74 10.92 -2.70 8.49
N ASP A 75 11.80 -2.35 7.55
CA ASP A 75 11.83 -0.99 7.00
C ASP A 75 10.55 -0.69 6.20
N ILE A 76 10.24 0.60 6.06
CA ILE A 76 9.01 1.04 5.41
C ILE A 76 8.93 0.65 3.93
N GLU A 77 10.06 0.59 3.20
CA GLU A 77 10.05 0.19 1.79
C GLU A 77 9.84 -1.32 1.64
N GLU A 78 10.42 -2.13 2.53
CA GLU A 78 10.15 -3.57 2.61
C GLU A 78 8.68 -3.83 2.99
N ALA A 79 8.15 -3.12 3.99
CA ALA A 79 6.73 -3.21 4.36
C ALA A 79 5.83 -2.89 3.17
N LYS A 80 6.06 -1.77 2.48
CA LYS A 80 5.33 -1.40 1.26
C LYS A 80 5.39 -2.49 0.19
N TRP A 81 6.56 -3.12 -0.01
CA TRP A 81 6.70 -4.22 -0.95
C TRP A 81 5.88 -5.45 -0.57
N ARG A 82 5.95 -5.88 0.69
CA ARG A 82 5.16 -7.03 1.21
C ARG A 82 3.66 -6.78 1.07
N ILE A 83 3.20 -5.60 1.47
CA ILE A 83 1.79 -5.19 1.34
C ILE A 83 1.36 -5.18 -0.14
N HIS A 84 2.17 -4.63 -1.02
CA HIS A 84 1.84 -4.55 -2.44
C HIS A 84 1.67 -5.94 -3.08
N ARG A 85 2.45 -6.94 -2.67
CA ARG A 85 2.29 -8.32 -3.16
C ARG A 85 0.93 -8.92 -2.83
N VAL A 86 0.35 -8.52 -1.70
CA VAL A 86 -1.00 -8.93 -1.29
C VAL A 86 -2.07 -8.12 -2.04
N LEU A 87 -1.90 -6.80 -2.14
CA LEU A 87 -2.90 -5.91 -2.73
C LEU A 87 -2.96 -5.93 -4.25
N CYS A 88 -1.87 -6.28 -4.92
CA CYS A 88 -1.76 -6.25 -6.37
C CYS A 88 -1.05 -7.52 -6.87
N PRO A 89 -1.68 -8.70 -6.70
CA PRO A 89 -1.11 -9.95 -7.17
C PRO A 89 -0.95 -9.92 -8.69
N GLY A 90 0.16 -10.48 -9.19
CA GLY A 90 0.51 -10.46 -10.62
C GLY A 90 1.14 -9.16 -11.13
N HIS A 91 1.17 -8.11 -10.31
CA HIS A 91 1.81 -6.83 -10.66
C HIS A 91 2.67 -6.30 -9.51
N PRO A 92 3.66 -7.06 -9.01
CA PRO A 92 4.40 -6.65 -7.82
C PRO A 92 5.21 -5.37 -8.07
N ARG A 93 5.35 -4.55 -7.01
CA ARG A 93 6.38 -3.52 -6.93
C ARG A 93 7.77 -4.19 -6.99
N PRO A 94 8.78 -3.56 -7.61
CA PRO A 94 10.16 -4.04 -7.50
C PRO A 94 10.58 -4.18 -6.03
N TYR A 95 11.32 -5.25 -5.69
CA TYR A 95 11.82 -5.46 -4.34
C TYR A 95 12.87 -4.40 -3.97
N PRO A 96 12.81 -3.79 -2.77
CA PRO A 96 13.76 -2.74 -2.37
C PRO A 96 15.20 -3.20 -2.10
N GLY A 97 15.52 -4.50 -2.06
CA GLY A 97 16.91 -5.00 -1.94
C GLY A 97 17.34 -5.90 -3.11
N ARG A 98 18.61 -6.12 -3.44
CA ARG A 98 19.80 -5.28 -3.33
C ARG A 98 19.98 -4.56 -4.67
N THR A 99 20.29 -3.27 -4.67
CA THR A 99 21.29 -2.76 -5.62
C THR A 99 22.60 -3.47 -5.27
N GLY A 100 22.88 -4.57 -5.98
CA GLY A 100 24.20 -5.18 -5.94
C GLY A 100 25.14 -4.41 -6.84
N GLY A 101 26.30 -4.03 -6.29
CA GLY A 101 27.61 -3.97 -6.95
C GLY A 101 27.76 -3.04 -8.14
#